data_AF-A0A7S4EBB7-F1
#
_entry.id   AF-A0A7S4EBB7-F1
#
_cell.length_a   1.000
_cell.length_b   1.000
_cell.length_c   1.000
_cell.angle_alpha   90.00
_cell.angle_beta   90.00
_cell.angle_gamma   90.00
#
_symmetry.space_group_name_H-M   'P 1'
#
loop_
_entity.id
_entity.type
_entity.pdbx_description
1 polymer ?
#
loop_
_entity_poly.entity_id
_entity_poly.type
_entity_poly.pdbx_seq_one_letter_code
_entity_poly.pdbx_strand_id
1 'polypeptide(L)'
;KLMFAPLKGRDRAGPKARDEYADKTAPCYSWLFDIARGAALCQTEDAIVQLYAALEADPRVDIVRTKNRFNPPMFNGYQDILMNVAVKVENVSHLCELQIHLVPIKDSEALHKSHTVYEFFRSFFLGNSDAVEQRLEMLC
;
A
#
# COMPACT_ATOMS: atom_id res chain seq x y z
N LYS A 1 -6.06 12.56 -9.94
CA LYS A 1 -7.43 12.18 -9.47
C LYS A 1 -7.30 11.48 -8.12
N LEU A 2 -8.14 11.82 -7.14
CA LEU A 2 -8.19 11.09 -5.87
C LEU A 2 -9.28 10.01 -5.91
N MET A 3 -9.01 8.87 -5.29
CA MET A 3 -9.96 7.77 -5.10
C MET A 3 -10.04 7.46 -3.61
N PHE A 4 -11.26 7.54 -3.07
CA PHE A 4 -11.53 7.20 -1.69
C PHE A 4 -12.05 5.77 -1.62
N ALA A 5 -11.44 4.97 -0.74
CA ALA A 5 -11.96 3.64 -0.45
C ALA A 5 -12.84 3.69 0.81
N PRO A 6 -13.85 2.82 0.92
CA PRO A 6 -14.50 2.59 2.19
C PRO A 6 -13.48 2.05 3.20
N LEU A 7 -13.80 2.18 4.49
CA LEU A 7 -13.00 1.56 5.55
C LEU A 7 -12.81 0.07 5.27
N LYS A 8 -11.62 -0.44 5.63
CA LYS A 8 -11.32 -1.85 5.46
C LYS A 8 -12.36 -2.69 6.21
N GLY A 9 -13.03 -3.58 5.49
CA GLY A 9 -14.03 -4.48 6.07
C GLY A 9 -13.42 -5.39 7.15
N ARG A 10 -14.20 -5.67 8.20
CA ARG A 10 -13.78 -6.50 9.34
C ARG A 10 -13.26 -7.87 8.91
N ASP A 11 -13.93 -8.49 7.95
CA ASP A 11 -13.59 -9.82 7.42
C ASP A 11 -12.21 -9.87 6.76
N ARG A 12 -11.70 -8.74 6.25
CA ARG A 12 -10.35 -8.64 5.69
C ARG A 12 -9.33 -8.11 6.71
N ALA A 13 -9.76 -7.27 7.65
CA ALA A 13 -8.89 -6.69 8.66
C ALA A 13 -8.39 -7.75 9.66
N GLY A 14 -9.30 -8.63 10.13
CA GLY A 14 -8.98 -9.63 11.14
C GLY A 14 -7.93 -10.66 10.72
N PRO A 15 -8.12 -11.37 9.58
CA PRO A 15 -7.11 -12.28 9.06
C PRO A 15 -5.78 -11.57 8.83
N LYS A 16 -5.77 -10.40 8.15
CA LYS A 16 -4.55 -9.64 7.90
C LYS A 16 -3.78 -9.32 9.19
N ALA A 17 -4.48 -8.88 10.23
CA ALA A 17 -3.85 -8.58 11.52
C ALA A 17 -3.11 -9.79 12.08
N ARG A 18 -3.79 -10.94 12.11
CA ARG A 18 -3.22 -12.18 12.66
C ARG A 18 -2.10 -12.74 11.79
N ASP A 19 -2.27 -12.72 10.47
CA ASP A 19 -1.32 -13.33 9.54
C ASP A 19 -0.02 -12.50 9.45
N GLU A 20 -0.10 -11.17 9.48
CA GLU A 20 1.07 -10.30 9.26
C GLU A 20 1.69 -9.75 10.58
N TYR A 21 0.93 -9.69 11.67
CA TYR A 21 1.33 -8.97 12.89
C TYR A 21 1.11 -9.73 14.20
N ALA A 22 0.86 -11.05 14.18
CA ALA A 22 0.70 -11.84 15.41
C ALA A 22 1.94 -11.85 16.31
N ASP A 23 3.12 -11.65 15.74
CA ASP A 23 4.42 -11.68 16.44
C ASP A 23 4.87 -10.30 16.97
N LYS A 24 4.04 -9.26 16.80
CA LYS A 24 4.40 -7.89 17.17
C LYS A 24 4.18 -7.61 18.66
N THR A 25 4.85 -6.57 19.16
CA THR A 25 4.91 -6.24 20.60
C THR A 25 3.61 -5.72 21.22
N ALA A 26 2.66 -5.30 20.39
CA ALA A 26 1.33 -4.85 20.79
C ALA A 26 0.28 -5.75 20.11
N PRO A 27 -1.00 -5.73 20.53
CA PRO A 27 -2.05 -6.51 19.87
C PRO A 27 -2.02 -6.34 18.36
N CYS A 28 -2.15 -7.44 17.62
CA CYS A 28 -1.91 -7.47 16.17
C CYS A 28 -2.75 -6.45 15.39
N TYR A 29 -3.97 -6.13 15.84
CA TYR A 29 -4.84 -5.13 15.24
C TYR A 29 -4.29 -3.69 15.34
N SER A 30 -3.46 -3.39 16.34
CA SER A 30 -2.82 -2.08 16.52
C SER A 30 -1.77 -1.79 15.43
N TRP A 31 -1.38 -2.80 14.65
CA TRP A 31 -0.42 -2.69 13.55
C TRP A 31 -1.10 -2.59 12.17
N LEU A 32 -2.43 -2.47 12.12
CA LEU A 32 -3.16 -2.21 10.89
C LEU A 32 -3.17 -0.71 10.57
N PHE A 33 -2.43 -0.33 9.53
CA PHE A 33 -2.33 1.06 9.07
C PHE A 33 -3.14 1.35 7.80
N ASP A 34 -3.90 0.37 7.30
CA ASP A 34 -4.71 0.46 6.08
C ASP A 34 -6.23 0.34 6.36
N ILE A 35 -6.68 0.71 7.57
CA ILE A 35 -8.11 0.79 7.89
C ILE A 35 -8.76 1.95 7.14
N ALA A 36 -8.22 3.15 7.31
CA ALA A 36 -8.53 4.32 6.49
C ALA A 36 -7.52 4.41 5.36
N ARG A 37 -7.98 4.44 4.10
CA ARG A 37 -7.10 4.36 2.94
C ARG A 37 -7.65 5.05 1.71
N GLY A 38 -6.75 5.51 0.84
CA GLY A 38 -7.10 6.12 -0.43
C GLY A 38 -5.98 5.98 -1.46
N ALA A 39 -6.27 6.41 -2.69
CA ALA A 39 -5.30 6.43 -3.77
C ALA A 39 -5.29 7.76 -4.51
N ALA A 40 -4.11 8.23 -4.87
CA ALA A 40 -3.90 9.34 -5.80
C ALA A 40 -3.41 8.79 -7.14
N LEU A 41 -4.12 9.12 -8.21
CA LEU A 41 -3.75 8.80 -9.58
C LEU A 41 -3.12 10.03 -10.23
N CYS A 42 -1.82 9.94 -10.51
CA CYS A 42 -1.02 10.97 -11.15
C CYS A 42 -0.78 10.59 -12.63
N GLN A 43 -0.81 11.58 -13.51
CA GLN A 43 -0.59 11.34 -14.96
C GLN A 43 0.89 11.33 -15.33
N THR A 44 1.73 12.02 -14.55
CA THR A 44 3.16 12.17 -14.78
C THR A 44 3.94 11.97 -13.48
N GLU A 45 5.23 11.67 -13.61
CA GLU A 45 6.17 11.58 -12.49
C GLU A 45 6.29 12.93 -11.76
N ASP A 46 6.35 14.04 -12.49
CA ASP A 46 6.36 15.39 -11.90
C ASP A 46 5.15 15.63 -10.99
N ALA A 47 3.97 15.13 -11.36
CA ALA A 47 2.78 15.27 -10.52
C ALA A 47 2.89 14.43 -9.22
N ILE A 48 3.61 13.31 -9.25
CA ILE A 48 3.93 12.53 -8.03
C ILE A 48 4.86 13.34 -7.13
N VAL A 49 5.93 13.92 -7.69
CA VAL A 49 6.89 14.74 -6.94
C VAL A 49 6.20 15.94 -6.30
N GLN A 50 5.35 16.65 -7.05
CA GLN A 50 4.58 17.79 -6.54
C GLN A 50 3.61 17.38 -5.43
N LEU A 51 2.91 16.24 -5.58
CA LEU A 51 2.02 15.72 -4.54
C LEU A 51 2.80 15.37 -3.27
N TYR A 52 3.94 14.71 -3.40
CA TYR A 52 4.79 14.36 -2.26
C TYR A 52 5.26 15.61 -1.51
N ALA A 53 5.78 16.61 -2.23
CA ALA A 53 6.20 17.88 -1.64
C ALA A 53 5.04 18.62 -0.96
N ALA A 54 3.85 18.59 -1.54
CA ALA A 54 2.66 19.19 -0.92
C ALA A 54 2.25 18.48 0.38
N LEU A 55 2.38 17.15 0.45
CA LEU A 55 2.12 16.39 1.67
C LEU A 55 3.16 16.68 2.75
N GLU A 56 4.43 16.79 2.38
CA GLU A 56 5.53 17.12 3.31
C GLU A 56 5.41 18.54 3.88
N ALA A 57 4.91 19.48 3.08
CA ALA A 57 4.72 20.86 3.49
C ALA A 57 3.43 21.11 4.31
N ASP A 58 2.46 20.18 4.31
CA ASP A 58 1.19 20.38 5.02
C ASP A 58 1.35 20.05 6.52
N PRO A 59 1.18 21.04 7.43
CA PRO A 59 1.39 20.82 8.87
C PRO A 59 0.39 19.83 9.50
N ARG A 60 -0.70 19.50 8.79
CA ARG A 60 -1.72 18.53 9.23
C ARG A 60 -1.34 17.10 8.91
N VAL A 61 -0.28 16.87 8.14
CA VAL A 61 0.13 15.56 7.66
C VAL A 61 1.54 15.27 8.15
N ASP A 62 1.73 14.13 8.81
CA ASP A 62 3.05 13.60 9.10
C ASP A 62 3.27 12.33 8.25
N ILE A 63 4.31 12.31 7.42
CA ILE A 63 4.66 11.13 6.62
C ILE A 63 5.41 10.15 7.54
N VAL A 64 4.76 9.04 7.90
CA VAL A 64 5.29 8.06 8.86
C VAL A 64 6.17 7.01 8.16
N ARG A 65 5.75 6.59 6.97
CA ARG A 65 6.48 5.60 6.17
C ARG A 65 6.23 5.81 4.70
N THR A 66 7.27 5.68 3.89
CA THR A 66 7.19 5.66 2.43
C THR A 66 7.85 4.38 1.91
N LYS A 67 7.13 3.63 1.08
CA LYS A 67 7.71 2.56 0.26
C LYS A 67 7.64 3.00 -1.19
N ASN A 68 8.79 3.33 -1.77
CA ASN A 68 8.90 3.61 -3.19
C ASN A 68 9.09 2.31 -3.96
N ARG A 69 8.01 1.78 -4.55
CA ARG A 69 8.05 0.56 -5.36
C ARG A 69 8.21 0.85 -6.85
N PHE A 70 8.67 2.05 -7.21
CA PHE A 70 9.24 2.29 -8.54
C PHE A 70 10.73 1.91 -8.56
N ASN A 71 11.39 1.85 -7.39
CA ASN A 71 12.83 1.62 -7.30
C ASN A 71 13.24 0.80 -6.05
N PRO A 72 13.50 -0.51 -6.19
CA PRO A 72 13.16 -1.33 -7.35
C PRO A 72 11.64 -1.61 -7.43
N PRO A 73 11.11 -2.00 -8.60
CA PRO A 73 9.77 -2.56 -8.72
C PRO A 73 9.61 -3.85 -7.92
N MET A 74 8.37 -4.21 -7.58
CA MET A 74 8.08 -5.53 -7.01
C MET A 74 8.37 -6.64 -8.04
N PHE A 75 8.65 -7.86 -7.57
CA PHE A 75 8.94 -9.03 -8.41
C PHE A 75 7.88 -9.32 -9.49
N ASN A 76 6.62 -8.94 -9.25
CA ASN A 76 5.51 -9.10 -10.19
C ASN A 76 5.31 -7.90 -11.13
N GLY A 77 6.27 -6.98 -11.19
CA GLY A 77 6.22 -5.76 -11.99
C GLY A 77 5.30 -4.67 -11.43
N TYR A 78 4.73 -4.85 -10.22
CA TYR A 78 3.87 -3.87 -9.58
C TYR A 78 4.67 -2.64 -9.13
N GLN A 79 4.18 -1.44 -9.46
CA GLN A 79 4.86 -0.18 -9.20
C GLN A 79 3.91 0.90 -8.68
N ASP A 80 4.17 1.36 -7.46
CA ASP A 80 3.47 2.47 -6.81
C ASP A 80 4.36 3.12 -5.72
N ILE A 81 3.90 4.21 -5.13
CA ILE A 81 4.38 4.63 -3.81
C ILE A 81 3.29 4.27 -2.79
N LEU A 82 3.64 3.44 -1.81
CA LEU A 82 2.77 3.12 -0.68
C LEU A 82 3.22 3.90 0.56
N MET A 83 2.37 4.81 1.03
CA MET A 83 2.65 5.67 2.18
C MET A 83 1.74 5.34 3.36
N ASN A 84 2.31 5.38 4.57
CA ASN A 84 1.54 5.56 5.79
C ASN A 84 1.69 7.01 6.23
N VAL A 85 0.56 7.71 6.36
CA VAL A 85 0.50 9.11 6.77
C VAL A 85 -0.34 9.25 8.03
N ALA A 86 0.10 10.05 8.98
CA ALA A 86 -0.72 10.45 10.12
C ALA A 86 -1.41 11.77 9.76
N VAL A 87 -2.73 11.78 9.75
CA VAL A 87 -3.54 12.96 9.44
C VAL A 87 -4.13 13.50 10.73
N LYS A 88 -3.82 14.75 11.05
CA LYS A 88 -4.34 15.46 12.22
C LYS A 88 -5.78 15.91 11.95
N VAL A 89 -6.71 15.41 12.75
CA VAL A 89 -8.12 15.78 12.73
C VAL A 89 -8.50 16.19 14.14
N GLU A 90 -8.83 17.46 14.32
CA GLU A 90 -9.07 18.06 15.65
C GLU A 90 -7.89 17.79 16.61
N ASN A 91 -8.13 17.04 17.68
CA ASN A 91 -7.14 16.73 18.72
C ASN A 91 -6.55 15.32 18.60
N VAL A 92 -6.80 14.61 17.49
CA VAL A 92 -6.33 13.23 17.27
C VAL A 92 -5.62 13.08 15.92
N SER A 93 -4.64 12.18 15.87
CA SER A 93 -3.96 11.79 14.63
C SER A 93 -4.44 10.41 14.17
N HIS A 94 -4.92 10.33 12.94
CA HIS A 94 -5.32 9.08 12.32
C HIS A 94 -4.24 8.58 11.37
N LEU A 95 -3.78 7.34 11.58
CA LEU A 95 -2.93 6.66 10.59
C LEU A 95 -3.78 6.18 9.41
N CYS A 96 -3.36 6.59 8.23
CA CYS A 96 -4.00 6.29 6.96
C CYS A 96 -2.97 5.70 5.98
N GLU A 97 -3.44 4.85 5.06
CA GLU A 97 -2.67 4.40 3.91
C GLU A 97 -3.00 5.26 2.69
N LEU A 98 -1.99 5.87 2.08
CA LEU A 98 -2.10 6.56 0.80
C LEU A 98 -1.27 5.84 -0.25
N GLN A 99 -1.90 5.42 -1.34
CA GLN A 99 -1.23 4.86 -2.50
C GLN A 99 -1.12 5.92 -3.59
N ILE A 100 0.05 6.12 -4.17
CA ILE A 100 0.25 7.02 -5.31
C ILE A 100 0.61 6.17 -6.53
N HIS A 101 -0.23 6.25 -7.55
CA HIS A 101 -0.10 5.49 -8.79
C HIS A 101 0.18 6.42 -9.96
N LEU A 102 1.02 5.98 -10.89
CA LEU A 102 1.13 6.56 -12.22
C LEU A 102 0.06 5.92 -13.11
N VAL A 103 -0.82 6.73 -13.72
CA VAL A 103 -1.98 6.25 -14.49
C VAL A 103 -1.58 5.27 -15.60
N PRO A 104 -0.58 5.56 -16.47
CA PRO A 104 -0.09 4.60 -17.46
C PRO A 104 0.25 3.20 -16.90
N ILE A 105 0.82 3.14 -15.70
CA ILE A 105 1.15 1.87 -15.03
C ILE A 105 -0.11 1.24 -14.44
N LYS A 106 -0.95 2.04 -13.79
CA LYS A 106 -2.18 1.54 -13.18
C LYS A 106 -3.14 0.92 -14.20
N ASP A 107 -3.21 1.51 -15.38
CA ASP A 107 -4.03 1.01 -16.48
C ASP A 107 -3.47 -0.29 -17.06
N SER A 108 -2.14 -0.49 -17.05
CA SER A 108 -1.52 -1.75 -17.48
C SER A 108 -1.78 -2.91 -16.48
N GLU A 109 -1.90 -2.63 -15.19
CA GLU A 109 -2.25 -3.66 -14.19
C GLU A 109 -3.58 -4.36 -14.51
N ALA A 110 -4.58 -3.59 -14.98
CA ALA A 110 -5.89 -4.12 -15.35
C ALA A 110 -5.77 -5.06 -16.56
N LEU A 111 -4.89 -4.72 -17.51
CA LEU A 111 -4.62 -5.53 -18.70
C LEU A 111 -3.99 -6.88 -18.33
N HIS A 112 -3.09 -6.89 -17.35
CA HIS A 112 -2.33 -8.09 -16.94
C HIS A 112 -2.97 -8.88 -15.80
N LYS A 113 -4.11 -8.42 -15.25
CA LYS A 113 -4.79 -9.03 -14.09
C LYS A 113 -3.84 -9.25 -12.90
N SER A 114 -2.85 -8.38 -12.72
CA SER A 114 -1.74 -8.59 -11.76
C SER A 114 -2.23 -8.79 -10.33
N HIS A 115 -3.31 -8.11 -9.93
CA HIS A 115 -3.93 -8.30 -8.61
C HIS A 115 -4.56 -9.69 -8.41
N THR A 116 -5.12 -10.29 -9.47
CA THR A 116 -5.71 -11.63 -9.39
C THR A 116 -4.62 -12.68 -9.22
N VAL A 117 -3.53 -12.55 -9.99
CA VAL A 117 -2.37 -13.44 -9.88
C VAL A 117 -1.73 -13.31 -8.49
N TYR A 118 -1.59 -12.08 -7.99
CA TYR A 118 -1.09 -11.84 -6.64
C TYR A 118 -1.96 -12.49 -5.55
N GLU A 119 -3.28 -12.29 -5.55
CA GLU A 119 -4.16 -12.89 -4.53
C GLU A 119 -4.15 -14.43 -4.60
N PHE A 120 -4.06 -15.02 -5.81
CA PHE A 120 -3.90 -16.47 -5.96
C PHE A 120 -2.64 -16.96 -5.23
N PHE A 121 -1.47 -16.38 -5.52
CA PHE A 121 -0.23 -16.79 -4.87
C PHE A 121 -0.20 -16.45 -3.38
N ARG A 122 -0.72 -15.28 -2.98
CA ARG A 122 -0.77 -14.84 -1.58
C ARG A 122 -1.40 -15.90 -0.65
N SER A 123 -2.42 -16.60 -1.15
CA SER A 123 -3.12 -17.66 -0.40
C SER A 123 -2.21 -18.86 -0.04
N PHE A 124 -1.22 -19.16 -0.88
CA PHE A 124 -0.27 -20.27 -0.66
C PHE A 124 0.87 -19.90 0.31
N PHE A 125 1.14 -18.61 0.51
CA PHE A 125 2.29 -18.14 1.28
C PHE A 125 1.92 -17.29 2.51
N LEU A 126 0.65 -17.34 2.95
CA LEU A 126 0.17 -16.59 4.14
C LEU A 126 0.53 -15.09 4.11
N GLY A 127 0.59 -14.48 2.92
CA GLY A 127 0.99 -13.08 2.79
C GLY A 127 2.50 -12.79 2.81
N ASN A 128 3.35 -13.80 2.95
CA ASN A 128 4.80 -13.65 2.87
C ASN A 128 5.25 -13.46 1.41
N SER A 129 5.41 -12.20 1.00
CA SER A 129 5.76 -11.85 -0.39
C SER A 129 7.19 -12.26 -0.75
N ASP A 130 8.11 -12.26 0.22
CA ASP A 130 9.51 -12.66 0.02
C ASP A 130 9.61 -14.15 -0.32
N ALA A 131 8.76 -14.98 0.29
CA ALA A 131 8.67 -16.41 -0.04
C ALA A 131 8.13 -16.65 -1.46
N VAL A 132 7.26 -15.76 -1.96
CA VAL A 132 6.76 -15.84 -3.34
C VAL A 132 7.87 -15.51 -4.33
N GLU A 133 8.61 -14.42 -4.07
CA GLU A 133 9.72 -13.96 -4.92
C GLU A 133 10.80 -15.04 -5.05
N GLN A 134 11.28 -15.59 -3.93
CA GLN A 134 12.26 -16.70 -3.93
C GLN A 134 11.76 -17.91 -4.74
N ARG A 135 10.48 -18.24 -4.64
CA ARG A 135 9.91 -19.38 -5.37
C ARG A 135 9.83 -19.11 -6.88
N LEU A 136 9.56 -17.86 -7.26
CA LEU A 136 9.50 -17.45 -8.65
C LEU A 136 10.89 -17.51 -9.30
N GLU A 137 11.92 -17.06 -8.59
CA GLU A 137 13.33 -17.18 -9.02
C GLU A 137 13.77 -18.64 -9.21
N MET A 138 13.24 -19.59 -8.44
CA MET A 138 13.55 -21.02 -8.62
C MET A 138 12.93 -21.64 -9.87
N LEU A 139 11.91 -21.00 -10.46
CA LEU A 139 11.13 -21.54 -11.57
C LEU A 139 11.47 -20.89 -12.93
N CYS A 140 12.22 -19.79 -12.93
CA CYS A 140 12.64 -19.02 -14.09
C CYS A 140 14.16 -19.06 -14.27
#